data_AF-A0A2H4VLQ8-F1
#
_entry.id   AF-A0A2H4VLQ8-F1
#
_cell.length_a   1.000
_cell.length_b   1.000
_cell.length_c   1.000
_cell.angle_alpha   90.00
_cell.angle_beta   90.00
_cell.angle_gamma   90.00
#
_symmetry.space_group_name_H-M   'P 1'
#
loop_
_entity.id
_entity.type
_entity.pdbx_description
1 polymer ?
#
loop_
_entity_poly.entity_id
_entity_poly.type
_entity_poly.pdbx_seq_one_letter_code
_entity_poly.pdbx_strand_id
1 'polypeptide(L)'
;MVMILALVVVIILIKLIYRHNPHYSGHYGGEIVLFHRAERYKRRLWRFNLIEDLNNLKTKGKIGDELELNVICGEFSDGKREIIKHAAYHGFGSINIISGPKVFSEDKMEIYTLLDQYKNVEYLILPRRPTNHFMVFNKDHLYIEKPHRHNNSRGSVGIKNAQPELIKKYDEAFSKMMGYARPLTKEEVFRQESH
;
A
#
# COMPACT_ATOMS: atom_id res chain seq x y z
N MET A 1 -49.11 -12.77 7.03
CA MET A 1 -48.53 -12.14 8.24
C MET A 1 -47.15 -12.68 8.62
N VAL A 2 -46.93 -14.00 8.66
CA VAL A 2 -45.66 -14.62 9.10
C VAL A 2 -44.43 -14.20 8.26
N MET A 3 -44.59 -14.08 6.93
CA MET A 3 -43.49 -13.67 6.03
C MET A 3 -43.02 -12.22 6.25
N ILE A 4 -43.93 -11.31 6.58
CA ILE A 4 -43.61 -9.90 6.81
C ILE A 4 -42.82 -9.75 8.11
N LEU A 5 -43.21 -10.52 9.14
CA LEU A 5 -42.49 -10.54 10.42
C LEU A 5 -41.06 -11.09 10.26
N ALA A 6 -40.89 -12.16 9.47
CA ALA A 6 -39.58 -12.73 9.18
C ALA A 6 -38.66 -11.75 8.41
N LEU A 7 -39.20 -11.02 7.44
CA LEU A 7 -38.45 -9.99 6.70
C LEU A 7 -38.00 -8.85 7.63
N VAL A 8 -38.88 -8.39 8.52
CA VAL A 8 -38.57 -7.33 9.49
C VAL A 8 -37.49 -7.79 10.48
N VAL A 9 -37.56 -9.03 10.96
CA VAL A 9 -36.56 -9.61 11.86
C VAL A 9 -35.20 -9.76 11.15
N VAL A 10 -35.16 -10.17 9.88
CA VAL A 10 -33.93 -10.24 9.09
C VAL A 10 -33.34 -8.84 8.85
N ILE A 11 -34.14 -7.83 8.56
CA ILE A 11 -33.67 -6.44 8.41
C ILE A 11 -33.12 -5.90 9.73
N ILE A 12 -33.77 -6.20 10.86
CA ILE A 12 -33.32 -5.81 12.19
C ILE A 12 -32.01 -6.54 12.55
N LEU A 13 -31.89 -7.84 12.25
CA LEU A 13 -30.65 -8.62 12.40
C LEU A 13 -29.53 -8.10 11.51
N ILE A 14 -29.81 -7.74 10.26
CA ILE A 14 -28.83 -7.10 9.38
C ILE A 14 -28.42 -5.75 9.96
N LYS A 15 -29.33 -4.90 10.47
CA LYS A 15 -28.96 -3.63 11.13
C LYS A 15 -28.21 -3.81 12.46
N LEU A 16 -28.45 -4.90 13.19
CA LEU A 16 -27.78 -5.22 14.46
C LEU A 16 -26.40 -5.85 14.25
N ILE A 17 -26.27 -6.75 13.28
CA ILE A 17 -25.01 -7.45 12.93
C ILE A 17 -24.12 -6.55 12.06
N TYR A 18 -24.71 -5.88 11.07
CA TYR A 18 -24.12 -4.77 10.34
C TYR A 18 -24.52 -3.45 11.03
N ARG A 19 -23.93 -3.17 12.19
CA ARG A 19 -23.64 -1.77 12.49
C ARG A 19 -22.59 -1.31 11.50
N HIS A 20 -23.03 -0.88 10.32
CA HIS A 20 -22.25 0.05 9.50
C HIS A 20 -21.95 1.21 10.43
N ASN A 21 -20.72 1.30 10.96
CA ASN A 21 -20.31 2.42 11.77
C ASN A 21 -19.90 3.53 10.80
N PRO A 22 -20.82 4.44 10.43
CA PRO A 22 -20.57 5.44 9.40
C PRO A 22 -19.67 6.56 9.94
N HIS A 23 -19.39 6.53 11.25
CA HIS A 23 -18.61 7.53 11.98
C HIS A 23 -17.19 7.07 12.30
N TYR A 24 -16.76 5.89 11.85
CA TYR A 24 -15.40 5.40 12.10
C TYR A 24 -14.36 5.95 11.12
N SER A 25 -14.77 6.63 10.03
CA SER A 25 -13.87 7.36 9.14
C SER A 25 -13.16 8.49 9.88
N GLY A 26 -13.89 9.24 10.72
CA GLY A 26 -13.38 10.42 11.43
C GLY A 26 -12.18 10.20 12.33
N HIS A 27 -11.79 8.96 12.66
CA HIS A 27 -10.62 8.64 13.49
C HIS A 27 -9.40 8.12 12.72
N TYR A 28 -9.54 7.83 11.42
CA TYR A 28 -8.44 7.24 10.65
C TYR A 28 -8.25 7.89 9.28
N GLY A 29 -9.32 8.43 8.66
CA GLY A 29 -9.25 9.19 7.42
C GLY A 29 -10.62 9.41 6.74
N GLY A 30 -10.65 10.22 5.69
CA GLY A 30 -11.88 10.55 4.96
C GLY A 30 -12.63 9.33 4.38
N GLU A 31 -11.92 8.27 4.01
CA GLU A 31 -12.50 7.02 3.53
C GLU A 31 -11.68 5.81 4.01
N ILE A 32 -12.33 4.78 4.55
CA ILE A 32 -11.70 3.52 4.95
C ILE A 32 -12.28 2.37 4.13
N VAL A 33 -11.41 1.63 3.45
CA VAL A 33 -11.77 0.48 2.62
C VAL A 33 -11.12 -0.78 3.20
N LEU A 34 -11.95 -1.71 3.68
CA LEU A 34 -11.50 -3.00 4.19
C LEU A 34 -11.47 -4.03 3.05
N PHE A 35 -10.35 -4.72 2.92
CA PHE A 35 -10.18 -5.74 1.88
C PHE A 35 -9.88 -7.11 2.48
N HIS A 36 -10.58 -8.11 1.98
CA HIS A 36 -10.33 -9.52 2.30
C HIS A 36 -9.31 -10.16 1.36
N ARG A 37 -8.71 -11.29 1.76
CA ARG A 37 -7.67 -12.02 0.99
C ARG A 37 -8.07 -12.25 -0.47
N ALA A 38 -9.31 -12.67 -0.70
CA ALA A 38 -9.83 -13.02 -2.02
C ALA A 38 -9.92 -11.80 -2.96
N GLU A 39 -9.96 -10.59 -2.41
CA GLU A 39 -10.16 -9.35 -3.16
C GLU A 39 -8.84 -8.77 -3.69
N ARG A 40 -7.96 -9.61 -4.22
CA ARG A 40 -6.65 -9.16 -4.77
C ARG A 40 -6.84 -8.10 -5.85
N TYR A 41 -7.79 -8.33 -6.75
CA TYR A 41 -8.10 -7.43 -7.86
C TYR A 41 -8.60 -6.07 -7.38
N LYS A 42 -9.57 -6.04 -6.45
CA LYS A 42 -10.08 -4.78 -5.89
C LYS A 42 -8.99 -3.96 -5.19
N ARG A 43 -8.10 -4.62 -4.44
CA ARG A 43 -6.94 -3.98 -3.80
C ARG A 43 -5.99 -3.36 -4.82
N ARG A 44 -5.74 -4.04 -5.94
CA ARG A 44 -4.94 -3.52 -7.04
C ARG A 44 -5.63 -2.28 -7.63
N LEU A 45 -6.86 -2.42 -8.10
CA LEU A 45 -7.63 -1.32 -8.71
C LEU A 45 -7.71 -0.08 -7.81
N TRP A 46 -7.97 -0.25 -6.51
CA TRP A 46 -8.05 0.88 -5.59
C TRP A 46 -6.76 1.71 -5.56
N ARG A 47 -5.59 1.06 -5.56
CA ARG A 47 -4.29 1.75 -5.56
C ARG A 47 -3.97 2.38 -6.92
N PHE A 48 -4.36 1.75 -8.03
CA PHE A 48 -4.25 2.35 -9.38
C PHE A 48 -5.09 3.63 -9.47
N ASN A 49 -6.37 3.56 -9.13
CA ASN A 49 -7.26 4.71 -9.15
C ASN A 49 -6.76 5.84 -8.25
N LEU A 50 -6.18 5.51 -7.09
CA LEU A 50 -5.59 6.51 -6.20
C LEU A 50 -4.40 7.26 -6.83
N ILE A 51 -3.52 6.53 -7.53
CA ILE A 51 -2.39 7.14 -8.25
C ILE A 51 -2.90 8.09 -9.34
N GLU A 52 -3.90 7.66 -10.12
CA GLU A 52 -4.52 8.49 -11.16
C GLU A 52 -5.20 9.73 -10.56
N ASP A 53 -5.97 9.57 -9.48
CA ASP A 53 -6.61 10.66 -8.75
C ASP A 53 -5.59 11.71 -8.30
N LEU A 54 -4.49 11.28 -7.68
CA LEU A 54 -3.41 12.16 -7.21
C LEU A 54 -2.73 12.90 -8.37
N ASN A 55 -2.39 12.20 -9.45
CA ASN A 55 -1.82 12.82 -10.64
C ASN A 55 -2.76 13.85 -11.27
N ASN A 56 -4.06 13.55 -11.32
CA ASN A 56 -5.08 14.48 -11.82
C ASN A 56 -5.20 15.72 -10.94
N LEU A 57 -5.11 15.58 -9.62
CA LEU A 57 -5.14 16.71 -8.69
C LEU A 57 -3.89 17.59 -8.84
N LYS A 58 -2.70 16.99 -8.98
CA LYS A 58 -1.45 17.72 -9.26
C LYS A 58 -1.50 18.46 -10.60
N THR A 59 -1.94 17.80 -11.67
CA THR A 59 -2.09 18.42 -13.00
C THR A 59 -3.06 19.60 -12.99
N LYS A 60 -4.08 19.57 -12.12
CA LYS A 60 -5.03 20.68 -11.90
C LYS A 60 -4.49 21.79 -10.97
N GLY A 61 -3.24 21.70 -10.53
CA GLY A 61 -2.62 22.65 -9.60
C GLY A 61 -3.19 22.61 -8.18
N LYS A 62 -3.92 21.55 -7.80
CA LYS A 62 -4.48 21.40 -6.45
C LYS A 62 -3.48 20.81 -5.45
N ILE A 63 -2.43 20.18 -5.95
CA ILE A 63 -1.28 19.71 -5.17
C ILE A 63 -0.07 20.43 -5.75
N GLY A 64 0.54 21.31 -4.95
CA GLY A 64 1.76 22.02 -5.33
C GLY A 64 3.02 21.18 -5.10
N ASP A 65 2.96 20.25 -4.14
CA ASP A 65 4.08 19.40 -3.76
C ASP A 65 4.33 18.29 -4.78
N GLU A 66 5.53 17.71 -4.70
CA GLU A 66 5.89 16.55 -5.47
C GLU A 66 5.14 15.31 -4.98
N LEU A 67 4.68 14.46 -5.91
CA LEU A 67 3.97 13.24 -5.51
C LEU A 67 5.00 12.20 -5.06
N GLU A 68 4.78 11.64 -3.88
CA GLU A 68 5.70 10.67 -3.27
C GLU A 68 5.00 9.33 -3.01
N LEU A 69 5.75 8.24 -3.13
CA LEU A 69 5.29 6.89 -2.77
C LEU A 69 6.35 6.18 -1.93
N ASN A 70 6.04 5.93 -0.67
CA ASN A 70 6.90 5.17 0.25
C ASN A 70 6.31 3.78 0.46
N VAL A 71 7.10 2.73 0.22
CA VAL A 71 6.64 1.33 0.23
C VAL A 71 7.51 0.50 1.17
N ILE A 72 6.90 -0.20 2.13
CA ILE A 72 7.52 -1.31 2.85
C ILE A 72 6.89 -2.61 2.37
N CYS A 73 7.70 -3.57 1.91
CA CYS A 73 7.21 -4.88 1.49
C CYS A 73 8.14 -6.01 1.94
N GLY A 74 7.56 -7.16 2.30
CA GLY A 74 8.36 -8.36 2.60
C GLY A 74 8.89 -9.04 1.34
N GLU A 75 8.07 -9.03 0.28
CA GLU A 75 8.37 -9.59 -1.04
C GLU A 75 7.89 -8.62 -2.12
N PHE A 76 8.65 -8.57 -3.22
CA PHE A 76 8.37 -7.69 -4.35
C PHE A 76 7.41 -8.32 -5.38
N SER A 77 6.28 -8.82 -4.90
CA SER A 77 5.27 -9.51 -5.72
C SER A 77 4.79 -8.68 -6.92
N ASP A 78 4.34 -9.35 -7.99
CA ASP A 78 3.73 -8.73 -9.19
C ASP A 78 2.77 -7.58 -8.88
N GLY A 79 1.84 -7.79 -7.95
CA GLY A 79 0.83 -6.78 -7.63
C GLY A 79 1.41 -5.49 -7.00
N LYS A 80 2.60 -5.54 -6.39
CA LYS A 80 3.31 -4.36 -5.87
C LYS A 80 4.14 -3.72 -6.97
N ARG A 81 4.84 -4.54 -7.77
CA ARG A 81 5.59 -4.09 -8.94
C ARG A 81 4.73 -3.24 -9.88
N GLU A 82 3.54 -3.73 -10.21
CA GLU A 82 2.62 -3.04 -11.12
C GLU A 82 2.14 -1.69 -10.56
N ILE A 83 1.92 -1.59 -9.25
CA ILE A 83 1.55 -0.33 -8.59
C ILE A 83 2.70 0.68 -8.66
N ILE A 84 3.91 0.22 -8.44
CA ILE A 84 5.11 1.06 -8.45
C ILE A 84 5.42 1.56 -9.86
N LYS A 85 5.36 0.68 -10.87
CA LYS A 85 5.50 1.06 -12.29
C LYS A 85 4.46 2.11 -12.67
N HIS A 86 3.22 1.92 -12.23
CA HIS A 86 2.15 2.85 -12.51
C HIS A 86 2.38 4.22 -11.84
N ALA A 87 2.80 4.27 -10.57
CA ALA A 87 3.17 5.52 -9.90
C ALA A 87 4.31 6.24 -10.62
N ALA A 88 5.34 5.49 -11.04
CA ALA A 88 6.49 6.04 -11.76
C ALA A 88 6.08 6.62 -13.12
N TYR A 89 5.23 5.90 -13.87
CA TYR A 89 4.66 6.36 -15.14
C TYR A 89 3.83 7.64 -14.96
N HIS A 90 3.08 7.75 -13.86
CA HIS A 90 2.28 8.93 -13.53
C HIS A 90 3.08 10.07 -12.88
N GLY A 91 4.41 10.07 -13.00
CA GLY A 91 5.24 11.22 -12.62
C GLY A 91 5.32 11.48 -11.11
N PHE A 92 5.19 10.43 -10.30
CA PHE A 92 5.59 10.52 -8.89
C PHE A 92 7.07 10.83 -8.83
N GLY A 93 7.45 11.90 -8.13
CA GLY A 93 8.81 12.40 -8.18
C GLY A 93 9.80 11.67 -7.28
N SER A 94 9.29 11.00 -6.23
CA SER A 94 10.08 10.12 -5.38
C SER A 94 9.31 8.85 -5.05
N ILE A 95 9.91 7.70 -5.34
CA ILE A 95 9.35 6.38 -5.02
C ILE A 95 10.40 5.56 -4.27
N ASN A 96 10.20 5.39 -2.97
CA ASN A 96 11.13 4.66 -2.11
C ASN A 96 10.56 3.30 -1.74
N ILE A 97 11.30 2.24 -2.05
CA ILE A 97 10.89 0.86 -1.81
C ILE A 97 11.87 0.23 -0.83
N ILE A 98 11.39 -0.18 0.34
CA ILE A 98 12.20 -0.92 1.31
C ILE A 98 11.69 -2.37 1.37
N SER A 99 12.60 -3.32 1.14
CA SER A 99 12.31 -4.75 1.17
C SER A 99 13.25 -5.54 2.09
N GLY A 100 13.06 -6.87 2.11
CA GLY A 100 13.97 -7.78 2.82
C GLY A 100 15.29 -8.04 2.06
N PRO A 101 16.27 -8.70 2.70
CA PRO A 101 17.59 -8.92 2.12
C PRO A 101 17.60 -9.92 0.96
N LYS A 102 16.55 -10.74 0.83
CA LYS A 102 16.42 -11.77 -0.20
C LYS A 102 15.32 -11.38 -1.17
N VAL A 103 15.64 -11.47 -2.46
CA VAL A 103 14.73 -11.20 -3.58
C VAL A 103 14.56 -12.50 -4.36
N PHE A 104 13.33 -12.84 -4.75
CA PHE A 104 13.11 -14.00 -5.61
C PHE A 104 13.80 -13.80 -6.96
N SER A 105 14.35 -14.87 -7.54
CA SER A 105 15.03 -14.79 -8.85
C SER A 105 14.16 -14.14 -9.93
N GLU A 106 12.86 -14.43 -9.90
CA GLU A 106 11.83 -13.92 -10.80
C GLU A 106 11.66 -12.40 -10.71
N ASP A 107 11.85 -11.83 -9.52
CA ASP A 107 11.65 -10.41 -9.26
C ASP A 107 12.90 -9.55 -9.59
N LYS A 108 14.10 -10.17 -9.69
CA LYS A 108 15.36 -9.44 -9.90
C LYS A 108 15.40 -8.64 -11.19
N MET A 109 15.03 -9.27 -12.31
CA MET A 109 14.99 -8.62 -13.63
C MET A 109 14.01 -7.45 -13.64
N GLU A 110 12.92 -7.59 -12.92
CA GLU A 110 11.86 -6.60 -12.84
C GLU A 110 12.28 -5.38 -11.99
N ILE A 111 12.93 -5.61 -10.86
CA ILE A 111 13.52 -4.54 -10.06
C ILE A 111 14.65 -3.86 -10.84
N TYR A 112 15.49 -4.62 -11.53
CA TYR A 112 16.52 -4.06 -12.40
C TYR A 112 15.93 -3.11 -13.44
N THR A 113 14.92 -3.59 -14.17
CA THR A 113 14.27 -2.80 -15.23
C THR A 113 13.63 -1.54 -14.65
N LEU A 114 13.01 -1.66 -13.48
CA LEU A 114 12.42 -0.53 -12.78
C LEU A 114 13.48 0.54 -12.42
N LEU A 115 14.61 0.14 -11.85
CA LEU A 115 15.71 1.04 -11.48
C LEU A 115 16.44 1.62 -12.70
N ASP A 116 16.47 0.89 -13.82
CA ASP A 116 17.06 1.35 -15.07
C ASP A 116 16.17 2.40 -15.77
N GLN A 117 14.85 2.18 -15.78
CA GLN A 117 13.89 3.03 -16.48
C GLN A 117 13.52 4.29 -15.69
N TYR A 118 13.43 4.20 -14.36
CA TYR A 118 12.85 5.25 -13.53
C TYR A 118 13.86 5.77 -12.50
N LYS A 119 14.48 6.91 -12.81
CA LYS A 119 15.50 7.57 -11.95
C LYS A 119 14.96 8.02 -10.59
N ASN A 120 13.66 8.21 -10.50
CA ASN A 120 12.89 8.59 -9.31
C ASN A 120 12.56 7.39 -8.40
N VAL A 121 12.96 6.17 -8.77
CA VAL A 121 12.73 4.97 -7.97
C VAL A 121 14.01 4.57 -7.25
N GLU A 122 13.93 4.45 -5.92
CA GLU A 122 14.97 3.89 -5.09
C GLU A 122 14.53 2.55 -4.49
N TYR A 123 15.39 1.54 -4.59
CA TYR A 123 15.17 0.24 -3.98
C TYR A 123 16.20 0.00 -2.88
N LEU A 124 15.72 -0.21 -1.66
CA LEU A 124 16.53 -0.39 -0.47
C LEU A 124 16.23 -1.74 0.17
N ILE A 125 17.26 -2.35 0.77
CA ILE A 125 17.15 -3.61 1.48
C ILE A 125 17.42 -3.44 2.96
N LEU A 126 16.60 -4.09 3.78
CA LEU A 126 16.85 -4.24 5.21
C LEU A 126 17.72 -5.46 5.49
N PRO A 127 18.48 -5.46 6.59
CA PRO A 127 19.24 -6.64 7.03
C PRO A 127 18.34 -7.82 7.41
N ARG A 128 17.06 -7.56 7.72
CA ARG A 128 16.04 -8.56 8.01
C ARG A 128 14.74 -8.19 7.33
N ARG A 129 13.99 -9.20 6.89
CA ARG A 129 12.70 -9.03 6.23
C ARG A 129 11.73 -8.24 7.14
N PRO A 130 11.07 -7.18 6.64
CA PRO A 130 10.09 -6.44 7.42
C PRO A 130 8.85 -7.31 7.67
N THR A 131 8.26 -7.19 8.86
CA THR A 131 7.02 -7.90 9.26
C THR A 131 5.76 -7.10 8.96
N ASN A 132 5.89 -5.77 8.90
CA ASN A 132 4.82 -4.85 8.53
C ASN A 132 4.97 -4.51 7.05
N HIS A 133 3.88 -4.50 6.29
CA HIS A 133 3.89 -4.03 4.91
C HIS A 133 2.84 -2.93 4.74
N PHE A 134 3.25 -1.81 4.18
CA PHE A 134 2.37 -0.69 3.94
C PHE A 134 2.89 0.19 2.79
N MET A 135 2.02 1.06 2.29
CA MET A 135 2.34 2.07 1.30
C MET A 135 1.75 3.40 1.77
N VAL A 136 2.55 4.46 1.75
CA VAL A 136 2.11 5.85 1.96
C VAL A 136 2.16 6.56 0.62
N PHE A 137 1.03 7.11 0.18
CA PHE A 137 0.92 7.89 -1.05
C PHE A 137 0.72 9.36 -0.69
N ASN A 138 1.61 10.21 -1.18
CA ASN A 138 1.55 11.67 -1.07
C ASN A 138 1.21 12.20 0.33
N LYS A 139 1.73 11.56 1.39
CA LYS A 139 1.56 11.94 2.81
C LYS A 139 0.11 11.97 3.33
N ASP A 140 -0.87 11.55 2.53
CA ASP A 140 -2.29 11.65 2.91
C ASP A 140 -3.04 10.32 2.75
N HIS A 141 -2.48 9.35 2.04
CA HIS A 141 -3.19 8.09 1.79
C HIS A 141 -2.35 6.90 2.20
N LEU A 142 -3.01 5.90 2.77
CA LEU A 142 -2.33 4.78 3.39
C LEU A 142 -2.95 3.47 2.93
N TYR A 143 -2.09 2.50 2.61
CA TYR A 143 -2.48 1.12 2.39
C TYR A 143 -1.70 0.23 3.35
N ILE A 144 -2.39 -0.59 4.13
CA ILE A 144 -1.79 -1.43 5.18
C ILE A 144 -2.14 -2.89 4.91
N GLU A 145 -1.15 -3.77 4.75
CA GLU A 145 -1.38 -5.21 4.83
C GLU A 145 -1.36 -5.64 6.30
N LYS A 146 -2.36 -6.43 6.73
CA LYS A 146 -2.37 -6.98 8.09
C LYS A 146 -1.23 -7.99 8.24
N PRO A 147 -0.39 -7.89 9.29
CA PRO A 147 0.61 -8.89 9.61
C PRO A 147 -0.06 -10.26 9.75
N HIS A 148 0.54 -11.31 9.16
CA HIS A 148 -0.02 -12.65 9.24
C HIS A 148 1.06 -13.67 9.62
N ARG A 149 0.69 -14.59 10.53
CA ARG A 149 1.31 -15.91 10.62
C ARG A 149 0.60 -16.84 9.63
N HIS A 150 1.23 -17.94 9.21
CA HIS A 150 0.74 -18.83 8.14
C HIS A 150 -0.74 -19.26 8.23
N ASN A 151 -1.35 -19.21 9.43
CA ASN A 151 -2.72 -19.65 9.69
C ASN A 151 -3.76 -18.53 9.94
N ASN A 152 -3.41 -17.24 9.84
CA ASN A 152 -4.34 -16.14 10.13
C ASN A 152 -4.88 -15.45 8.86
N SER A 153 -6.09 -14.89 9.00
CA SER A 153 -6.81 -14.11 7.98
C SER A 153 -5.91 -13.02 7.37
N ARG A 154 -5.58 -13.19 6.09
CA ARG A 154 -4.89 -12.15 5.29
C ARG A 154 -5.92 -11.07 4.92
N GLY A 155 -5.77 -9.88 5.48
CA GLY A 155 -6.57 -8.71 5.12
C GLY A 155 -5.70 -7.51 4.85
N SER A 156 -6.26 -6.47 4.26
CA SER A 156 -5.61 -5.16 4.16
C SER A 156 -6.63 -4.04 4.30
N VAL A 157 -6.14 -2.84 4.56
CA VAL A 157 -6.96 -1.64 4.70
C VAL A 157 -6.39 -0.56 3.78
N GLY A 158 -7.23 0.08 2.99
CA GLY A 158 -6.92 1.33 2.30
C GLY A 158 -7.58 2.49 3.05
N ILE A 159 -6.88 3.60 3.18
CA ILE A 159 -7.35 4.81 3.86
C ILE A 159 -7.05 6.00 2.95
N LYS A 160 -8.08 6.71 2.48
CA LYS A 160 -7.90 7.98 1.76
C LYS A 160 -8.01 9.14 2.75
N ASN A 161 -7.20 10.19 2.55
CA ASN A 161 -7.18 11.38 3.39
C ASN A 161 -7.06 10.99 4.87
N ALA A 162 -6.07 10.16 5.16
CA ALA A 162 -5.71 9.70 6.48
C ALA A 162 -5.38 10.90 7.38
N GLN A 163 -5.64 10.72 8.68
CA GLN A 163 -5.31 11.77 9.63
C GLN A 163 -3.78 12.00 9.71
N PRO A 164 -3.33 13.25 9.88
CA PRO A 164 -1.90 13.56 9.99
C PRO A 164 -1.19 12.75 11.08
N GLU A 165 -1.82 12.52 12.22
CA GLU A 165 -1.25 11.74 13.33
C GLU A 165 -1.05 10.27 12.96
N LEU A 166 -1.94 9.71 12.13
CA LEU A 166 -1.80 8.35 11.64
C LEU A 166 -0.67 8.26 10.63
N ILE A 167 -0.63 9.16 9.64
CA ILE A 167 0.44 9.22 8.65
C ILE A 167 1.78 9.38 9.33
N LYS A 168 1.90 10.32 10.28
CA LYS A 168 3.13 10.57 11.04
C LYS A 168 3.69 9.29 11.65
N LYS A 169 2.86 8.41 12.22
CA LYS A 169 3.32 7.12 12.77
C LYS A 169 3.91 6.19 11.71
N TYR A 170 3.33 6.17 10.51
CA TYR A 170 3.80 5.34 9.40
C TYR A 170 5.05 5.92 8.76
N ASP A 171 5.13 7.25 8.64
CA ASP A 171 6.34 7.94 8.18
C ASP A 171 7.48 7.78 9.19
N GLU A 172 7.24 7.93 10.49
CA GLU A 172 8.24 7.65 11.54
C GLU A 172 8.74 6.20 11.47
N ALA A 173 7.82 5.24 11.26
CA ALA A 173 8.18 3.84 11.08
C ALA A 173 9.02 3.63 9.81
N PHE A 174 8.65 4.28 8.71
CA PHE A 174 9.38 4.24 7.44
C PHE A 174 10.78 4.85 7.57
N SER A 175 10.90 6.06 8.11
CA SER A 175 12.18 6.74 8.37
C SER A 175 13.09 5.93 9.29
N LYS A 176 12.52 5.31 10.33
CA LYS A 176 13.28 4.42 11.20
C LYS A 176 13.83 3.22 10.43
N MET A 177 13.04 2.60 9.55
CA MET A 177 13.51 1.50 8.71
C MET A 177 14.58 1.96 7.71
N MET A 178 14.38 3.13 7.10
CA MET A 178 15.34 3.74 6.17
C MET A 178 16.73 3.91 6.81
N GLY A 179 16.80 4.27 8.10
CA GLY A 179 18.07 4.36 8.83
C GLY A 179 18.85 3.05 8.96
N TYR A 180 18.23 1.89 8.71
CA TYR A 180 18.89 0.58 8.66
C TYR A 180 18.94 0.00 7.24
N ALA A 181 18.27 0.63 6.28
CA ALA A 181 18.16 0.12 4.92
C ALA A 181 19.36 0.60 4.10
N ARG A 182 19.85 -0.28 3.22
CA ARG A 182 20.92 0.06 2.27
C ARG A 182 20.32 0.18 0.87
N PRO A 183 20.56 1.27 0.13
CA PRO A 183 20.15 1.34 -1.27
C PRO A 183 20.91 0.30 -2.10
N LEU A 184 20.24 -0.23 -3.12
CA LEU A 184 20.83 -1.11 -4.11
C LEU A 184 20.87 -0.44 -5.47
N THR A 185 22.01 -0.59 -6.16
CA THR A 185 22.04 -0.34 -7.61
C THR A 185 21.36 -1.48 -8.36
N LYS A 186 20.95 -1.22 -9.60
CA LYS A 186 20.39 -2.24 -10.49
C LYS A 186 21.34 -3.43 -10.66
N GLU A 187 22.65 -3.22 -10.78
CA GLU A 187 23.64 -4.29 -10.88
C GLU A 187 23.80 -5.08 -9.58
N GLU A 188 23.61 -4.45 -8.43
CA GLU A 188 23.64 -5.15 -7.14
C GLU A 188 22.42 -6.06 -6.95
N VAL A 189 21.23 -5.64 -7.41
CA VAL A 189 20.01 -6.46 -7.36
C VAL A 189 20.20 -7.80 -8.07
N PHE A 190 20.82 -7.80 -9.26
CA PHE A 190 21.13 -9.05 -9.97
C PHE A 190 22.06 -9.98 -9.21
N ARG A 191 23.02 -9.39 -8.48
CA ARG A 191 24.06 -10.11 -7.74
C ARG A 191 23.61 -10.59 -6.36
N GLN A 192 22.43 -10.20 -5.88
CA GLN A 192 21.92 -10.68 -4.59
C GLN A 192 21.75 -12.21 -4.59
N GLU A 193 21.86 -12.84 -3.43
CA GLU A 193 21.44 -14.23 -3.29
C GLU A 193 19.93 -14.36 -3.49
N SER A 194 19.52 -15.31 -4.31
CA SER A 194 18.10 -15.61 -4.50
C SER A 194 17.53 -16.34 -3.29
N HIS A 195 16.24 -16.15 -3.05
CA HIS A 195 15.51 -16.88 -2.02
C HIS A 195 15.27 -18.35 -2.38
#